data_AF-A0A4R5VGA8-F1
#
_entry.id   AF-A0A4R5VGA8-F1
#
_cell.length_a   1.000
_cell.length_b   1.000
_cell.length_c   1.000
_cell.angle_alpha   90.00
_cell.angle_beta   90.00
_cell.angle_gamma   90.00
#
_symmetry.space_group_name_H-M   'P 1'
#
loop_
_entity.id
_entity.type
_entity.pdbx_description
1 polymer ?
#
loop_
_entity_poly.entity_id
_entity_poly.type
_entity_poly.pdbx_seq_one_letter_code
_entity_poly.pdbx_strand_id
1 'polypeptide(L)'
;MTGAPSSVAAAKAEARALRDRLAAEGRKIGHGQALELIARQNGFRDWNACHAALEAAAGPAWHPGARVRGRYLSQPFEATVISAAPQGSGWYRLELDLDAAVDVVRFDSFSSFRKRIHGTVGPAGMSRERTSDGHPQLALEM
;
A
#
# COMPACT_ATOMS: atom_id res chain seq x y z
N MET A 1 4.81 28.16 -8.48
CA MET A 1 3.88 27.02 -8.41
C MET A 1 4.68 25.82 -7.97
N THR A 2 4.78 25.57 -6.65
CA THR A 2 5.47 24.37 -6.15
C THR A 2 4.50 23.22 -6.36
N GLY A 3 4.84 22.31 -7.28
CA GLY A 3 4.04 21.12 -7.53
C GLY A 3 4.01 20.23 -6.30
N ALA A 4 2.90 19.54 -6.09
CA ALA A 4 2.77 18.59 -4.99
C ALA A 4 3.91 17.56 -5.02
N PRO A 5 4.47 17.16 -3.87
CA PRO A 5 5.53 16.16 -3.83
C PRO A 5 5.04 14.88 -4.50
N SER A 6 5.88 14.30 -5.36
CA SER A 6 5.55 13.09 -6.12
C SER A 6 5.82 11.80 -5.36
N SER A 7 6.52 11.86 -4.22
CA SER A 7 6.78 10.71 -3.34
C SER A 7 7.15 11.14 -1.92
N VAL A 8 7.11 10.19 -0.97
CA VAL A 8 7.57 10.42 0.42
C VAL A 8 9.04 10.86 0.47
N ALA A 9 9.89 10.29 -0.38
CA ALA A 9 11.31 10.66 -0.45
C ALA A 9 11.48 12.10 -0.94
N ALA A 10 10.73 12.50 -1.97
CA ALA A 10 10.73 13.87 -2.49
C ALA A 10 10.27 14.87 -1.42
N ALA A 11 9.18 14.58 -0.71
CA ALA A 11 8.67 15.44 0.35
C ALA A 11 9.66 15.61 1.52
N LYS A 12 10.38 14.53 1.91
CA LYS A 12 11.44 14.60 2.92
C LYS A 12 12.64 15.42 2.45
N ALA A 13 13.03 15.30 1.19
CA ALA A 13 14.10 16.11 0.60
C ALA A 13 13.72 17.59 0.57
N GLU A 14 12.48 17.91 0.22
CA GLU A 14 11.95 19.28 0.23
C GLU A 14 11.92 19.86 1.66
N ALA A 15 11.48 19.08 2.65
CA ALA A 15 11.50 19.50 4.05
C ALA A 15 12.93 19.77 4.55
N ARG A 16 13.92 18.98 4.12
CA ARG A 16 15.33 19.23 4.44
C ARG A 16 15.81 20.54 3.81
N ALA A 17 15.52 20.76 2.54
CA ALA A 17 15.90 21.99 1.84
C ALA A 17 15.23 23.24 2.46
N LEU A 18 13.95 23.14 2.85
CA LEU A 18 13.23 24.22 3.54
C LEU A 18 13.89 24.56 4.88
N ARG A 19 14.25 23.54 5.66
CA ARG A 19 14.92 23.72 6.96
C ARG A 19 16.28 24.40 6.79
N ASP A 20 17.07 23.98 5.81
CA ASP A 20 18.40 24.54 5.55
C ASP A 20 18.32 26.01 5.12
N ARG A 21 17.31 26.37 4.30
CA ARG A 21 17.02 27.76 3.90
C ARG A 21 16.65 28.64 5.11
N LEU A 22 15.71 28.18 5.93
CA LEU A 22 15.28 28.93 7.12
C LEU A 22 16.43 29.09 8.13
N ALA A 23 17.31 28.08 8.25
CA ALA A 23 18.50 28.19 9.08
C ALA A 23 19.47 29.27 8.59
N ALA A 24 19.65 29.42 7.27
CA ALA A 24 20.46 30.49 6.68
C ALA A 24 19.86 31.88 6.94
N GLU A 25 18.53 31.98 7.04
CA GLU A 25 17.79 33.20 7.42
C GLU A 25 17.77 33.43 8.95
N GLY A 26 18.51 32.64 9.73
CA GLY A 26 18.61 32.74 11.19
C GLY A 26 17.46 32.09 11.96
N ARG A 27 16.48 31.47 11.26
CA ARG A 27 15.31 30.83 11.86
C ARG A 27 15.47 29.31 11.91
N LYS A 28 15.94 28.80 13.04
CA LYS A 28 16.09 27.35 13.25
C LYS A 28 14.75 26.69 13.55
N ILE A 29 14.34 25.75 12.69
CA ILE A 29 13.19 24.86 12.92
C ILE A 29 13.64 23.40 13.00
N GLY A 30 12.89 22.57 13.72
CA GLY A 30 13.11 21.13 13.78
C GLY A 30 12.72 20.42 12.48
N HIS A 31 13.23 19.20 12.26
CA HIS A 31 12.89 18.42 11.07
C HIS A 31 11.39 18.08 10.99
N GLY A 32 10.78 17.66 12.10
CA GLY A 32 9.33 17.41 12.17
C GLY A 32 8.50 18.65 11.82
N GLN A 33 8.93 19.83 12.27
CA GLN A 33 8.25 21.08 11.94
C GLN A 33 8.37 21.45 10.45
N ALA A 34 9.49 21.12 9.81
CA ALA A 34 9.65 21.30 8.37
C ALA A 34 8.70 20.39 7.58
N LEU A 35 8.53 19.13 8.02
CA LEU A 35 7.58 18.19 7.40
C LEU A 35 6.13 18.68 7.50
N GLU A 36 5.74 19.21 8.68
CA GLU A 36 4.42 19.82 8.87
C GLU A 36 4.18 21.01 7.94
N LEU A 37 5.20 21.85 7.72
CA LEU A 37 5.10 22.99 6.81
C LEU A 37 4.93 22.54 5.36
N ILE A 38 5.71 21.53 4.92
CA ILE A 38 5.55 20.95 3.58
C ILE A 38 4.16 20.35 3.42
N ALA A 39 3.65 19.61 4.41
CA ALA A 39 2.30 19.05 4.33
C ALA A 39 1.22 20.14 4.15
N ARG A 40 1.29 21.20 4.95
CA ARG A 40 0.33 22.33 4.87
C ARG A 40 0.45 23.13 3.57
N GLN A 41 1.66 23.33 3.06
CA GLN A 41 1.88 23.97 1.75
C GLN A 41 1.22 23.19 0.61
N ASN A 42 1.11 21.87 0.77
CA ASN A 42 0.49 20.96 -0.17
C ASN A 42 -1.01 20.71 0.12
N GLY A 43 -1.62 21.48 1.02
CA GLY A 43 -3.05 21.39 1.32
C GLY A 43 -3.45 20.26 2.29
N PHE A 44 -2.49 19.55 2.87
CA PHE A 44 -2.76 18.53 3.89
C PHE A 44 -2.83 19.14 5.29
N ARG A 45 -3.62 18.50 6.18
CA ARG A 45 -3.77 18.93 7.57
C ARG A 45 -2.45 18.86 8.36
N ASP A 46 -1.73 17.75 8.18
CA ASP A 46 -0.49 17.42 8.87
C ASP A 46 0.38 16.48 8.02
N TRP A 47 1.61 16.24 8.49
CA TRP A 47 2.53 15.33 7.82
C TRP A 47 2.01 13.90 7.69
N ASN A 48 1.25 13.40 8.67
CA ASN A 48 0.72 12.04 8.63
C ASN A 48 -0.27 11.86 7.48
N ALA A 49 -1.16 12.83 7.25
CA ALA A 49 -2.10 12.83 6.14
C ALA A 49 -1.38 12.92 4.78
N CYS A 50 -0.37 13.79 4.66
CA CYS A 50 0.45 13.91 3.45
C CYS A 50 1.22 12.60 3.16
N HIS A 51 1.87 12.03 4.18
CA HIS A 51 2.60 10.77 4.08
C HIS A 51 1.68 9.61 3.68
N ALA A 52 0.49 9.51 4.28
CA ALA A 52 -0.49 8.48 3.93
C ALA A 52 -0.96 8.61 2.47
N ALA A 53 -1.20 9.83 1.99
CA ALA A 53 -1.58 10.08 0.60
C ALA A 53 -0.44 9.73 -0.38
N LEU A 54 0.80 10.07 -0.04
CA LEU A 54 1.98 9.75 -0.86
C LEU A 54 2.27 8.25 -0.88
N GLU A 55 2.11 7.55 0.25
CA GLU A 55 2.20 6.09 0.31
C GLU A 55 1.09 5.41 -0.48
N ALA A 56 -0.15 5.93 -0.41
CA ALA A 56 -1.26 5.42 -1.20
C ALA A 56 -1.08 5.64 -2.70
N ALA A 57 -0.41 6.74 -3.10
CA ALA A 57 -0.07 7.02 -4.50
C ALA A 57 1.14 6.23 -5.01
N ALA A 58 2.05 5.82 -4.12
CA ALA A 58 3.24 5.05 -4.45
C ALA A 58 3.03 3.53 -4.37
N GLY A 59 2.09 3.09 -3.53
CA GLY A 59 1.71 1.69 -3.39
C GLY A 59 0.64 1.27 -4.41
N PRO A 60 0.44 -0.04 -4.57
CA PRO A 60 -0.69 -0.56 -5.33
C PRO A 60 -2.01 -0.05 -4.72
N ALA A 61 -3.03 0.14 -5.55
CA ALA A 61 -4.35 0.68 -5.19
C ALA A 61 -5.18 -0.26 -4.29
N TRP A 62 -4.62 -0.72 -3.17
CA TRP A 62 -5.30 -1.59 -2.21
C TRP A 62 -6.08 -0.74 -1.22
N HIS A 63 -7.19 -0.17 -1.68
CA HIS A 63 -8.16 0.52 -0.85
C HIS A 63 -9.50 -0.20 -0.90
N PRO A 64 -10.33 -0.14 0.16
CA PRO A 64 -11.68 -0.68 0.11
C PRO A 64 -12.44 -0.22 -1.15
N GLY A 65 -13.11 -1.16 -1.82
CA GLY A 65 -13.79 -0.97 -3.10
C GLY A 65 -12.89 -1.08 -4.34
N ALA A 66 -11.56 -1.17 -4.19
CA ALA A 66 -10.67 -1.37 -5.32
C ALA A 66 -10.84 -2.75 -5.94
N ARG A 67 -10.66 -2.81 -7.26
CA ARG A 67 -10.65 -4.05 -8.04
C ARG A 67 -9.24 -4.58 -8.12
N VAL A 68 -9.05 -5.85 -7.76
CA VAL A 68 -7.76 -6.53 -7.84
C VAL A 68 -7.90 -7.85 -8.56
N ARG A 69 -6.83 -8.26 -9.23
CA ARG A 69 -6.70 -9.56 -9.88
C ARG A 69 -5.44 -10.23 -9.40
N GLY A 70 -5.40 -11.54 -9.48
CA GLY A 70 -4.26 -12.26 -8.97
C GLY A 70 -4.44 -13.76 -9.00
N ARG A 71 -3.59 -14.42 -8.22
CA ARG A 71 -3.63 -15.87 -8.01
C ARG A 71 -3.71 -16.18 -6.54
N TYR A 72 -4.67 -17.01 -6.17
CA TYR A 72 -4.81 -17.58 -4.85
C TYR A 72 -4.62 -19.09 -4.96
N LEU A 73 -3.60 -19.63 -4.28
CA LEU A 73 -3.21 -21.04 -4.37
C LEU A 73 -3.03 -21.53 -5.84
N SER A 74 -2.44 -20.67 -6.68
CA SER A 74 -2.24 -20.84 -8.13
C SER A 74 -3.47 -20.69 -9.02
N GLN A 75 -4.66 -20.50 -8.44
CA GLN A 75 -5.91 -20.28 -9.17
C GLN A 75 -6.10 -18.79 -9.46
N PRO A 76 -6.38 -18.39 -10.71
CA PRO A 76 -6.65 -17.00 -11.04
C PRO A 76 -7.94 -16.52 -10.37
N PHE A 77 -7.97 -15.25 -9.99
CA PHE A 77 -9.17 -14.65 -9.43
C PHE A 77 -9.32 -13.16 -9.79
N GLU A 78 -10.57 -12.71 -9.76
CA GLU A 78 -10.93 -11.30 -9.67
C GLU A 78 -11.65 -11.06 -8.34
N ALA A 79 -11.27 -10.00 -7.64
CA ALA A 79 -11.85 -9.68 -6.35
C ALA A 79 -11.97 -8.18 -6.12
N THR A 80 -12.87 -7.84 -5.20
CA THR A 80 -12.99 -6.49 -4.64
C THR A 80 -12.32 -6.47 -3.27
N VAL A 81 -11.46 -5.47 -3.04
CA VAL A 81 -10.87 -5.24 -1.72
C VAL A 81 -11.97 -4.78 -0.78
N ILE A 82 -12.23 -5.55 0.28
CA ILE A 82 -13.16 -5.18 1.35
C ILE A 82 -12.44 -4.33 2.38
N SER A 83 -11.24 -4.74 2.77
CA SER A 83 -10.41 -4.02 3.72
C SER A 83 -8.93 -4.15 3.38
N ALA A 84 -8.17 -3.10 3.67
CA ALA A 84 -6.73 -3.07 3.54
C ALA A 84 -6.14 -2.41 4.78
N ALA A 85 -5.46 -3.20 5.61
CA ALA A 85 -4.86 -2.74 6.85
C ALA A 85 -3.32 -2.81 6.75
N PRO A 86 -2.60 -1.68 6.87
CA PRO A 86 -1.15 -1.71 6.89
C PRO A 86 -0.65 -2.47 8.13
N GLN A 87 0.33 -3.34 7.94
CA GLN A 87 1.02 -4.12 8.99
C GLN A 87 2.42 -3.57 9.30
N GLY A 88 2.89 -2.57 8.54
CA GLY A 88 4.23 -1.99 8.65
C GLY A 88 5.22 -2.57 7.64
N SER A 89 6.32 -1.84 7.38
CA SER A 89 7.33 -2.21 6.37
C SER A 89 6.77 -2.49 4.96
N GLY A 90 5.69 -1.80 4.58
CA GLY A 90 5.02 -1.97 3.29
C GLY A 90 4.20 -3.27 3.13
N TRP A 91 3.94 -3.99 4.23
CA TRP A 91 3.02 -5.12 4.26
C TRP A 91 1.59 -4.67 4.52
N TYR A 92 0.65 -5.29 3.82
CA TYR A 92 -0.78 -5.03 3.95
C TYR A 92 -1.52 -6.33 4.20
N ARG A 93 -2.38 -6.34 5.22
CA ARG A 93 -3.40 -7.37 5.40
C ARG A 93 -4.60 -6.96 4.56
N LEU A 94 -4.93 -7.79 3.57
CA LEU A 94 -6.05 -7.58 2.67
C LEU A 94 -7.16 -8.58 2.99
N GLU A 95 -8.38 -8.10 2.91
CA GLU A 95 -9.59 -8.90 2.84
C GLU A 95 -10.21 -8.67 1.47
N LEU A 96 -10.42 -9.74 0.71
CA LEU A 96 -10.87 -9.70 -0.67
C LEU A 96 -12.16 -10.53 -0.81
N ASP A 97 -13.15 -9.96 -1.49
CA ASP A 97 -14.37 -10.64 -1.90
C ASP A 97 -14.25 -10.99 -3.39
N LEU A 98 -14.10 -12.28 -3.66
CA LEU A 98 -13.99 -12.87 -4.99
C LEU A 98 -15.34 -12.77 -5.69
N ASP A 99 -15.32 -12.36 -6.95
CA ASP A 99 -16.54 -12.19 -7.76
C ASP A 99 -17.23 -13.52 -8.01
N ALA A 100 -16.42 -14.51 -8.40
CA ALA A 100 -16.82 -15.90 -8.52
C ALA A 100 -16.21 -16.68 -7.37
N ALA A 101 -16.98 -17.62 -6.80
CA ALA A 101 -16.41 -18.55 -5.83
C ALA A 101 -15.34 -19.40 -6.52
N VAL A 102 -14.09 -19.25 -6.11
CA VAL A 102 -12.95 -19.96 -6.69
C VAL A 102 -12.78 -21.26 -5.94
N ASP A 103 -12.72 -22.39 -6.65
CA ASP A 103 -12.31 -23.66 -6.05
C ASP A 103 -10.80 -23.66 -5.84
N VAL A 104 -10.37 -23.64 -4.59
CA VAL A 104 -8.96 -23.49 -4.23
C VAL A 104 -8.22 -24.83 -4.10
N VAL A 105 -8.89 -25.93 -4.45
CA VAL A 105 -8.31 -27.28 -4.43
C VAL A 105 -7.86 -27.66 -5.83
N ARG A 106 -6.67 -28.27 -5.93
CA ARG A 106 -6.09 -28.71 -7.21
C ARG A 106 -6.42 -30.17 -7.57
N PHE A 107 -7.09 -30.91 -6.70
CA PHE A 107 -7.41 -32.33 -6.88
C PHE A 107 -8.91 -32.51 -7.12
N ASP A 108 -9.29 -33.27 -8.16
CA ASP A 108 -10.69 -33.54 -8.53
C ASP A 108 -11.51 -34.26 -7.44
N SER A 109 -10.86 -34.79 -6.40
CA SER A 109 -11.51 -35.55 -5.33
C SER A 109 -12.12 -34.68 -4.22
N PHE A 110 -11.90 -33.36 -4.23
CA PHE A 110 -12.41 -32.46 -3.20
C PHE A 110 -12.53 -31.02 -3.69
N SER A 111 -13.61 -30.32 -3.34
CA SER A 111 -13.80 -28.90 -3.65
C SER A 111 -13.75 -28.03 -2.39
N SER A 112 -13.08 -26.89 -2.48
CA SER A 112 -13.13 -25.84 -1.46
C SER A 112 -13.36 -24.50 -2.14
N PHE A 113 -14.64 -24.15 -2.30
CA PHE A 113 -15.02 -22.86 -2.85
C PHE A 113 -14.80 -21.75 -1.83
N ARG A 114 -13.98 -20.77 -2.18
CA ARG A 114 -13.84 -19.54 -1.40
C ARG A 114 -14.41 -18.38 -2.18
N LYS A 115 -15.32 -17.65 -1.54
CA LYS A 115 -15.79 -16.34 -2.00
C LYS A 115 -15.09 -15.20 -1.28
N ARG A 116 -14.64 -15.41 -0.05
CA ARG A 116 -13.89 -14.41 0.70
C ARG A 116 -12.54 -14.97 1.12
N ILE A 117 -11.49 -14.22 0.84
CA ILE A 117 -10.12 -14.59 1.20
C ILE A 117 -9.46 -13.45 1.96
N HIS A 118 -8.63 -13.81 2.93
CA HIS A 118 -7.75 -12.87 3.60
C HIS A 118 -6.31 -13.30 3.36
N GLY A 119 -5.41 -12.34 3.24
CA GLY A 119 -4.00 -12.62 3.08
C GLY A 119 -3.16 -11.39 3.36
N THR A 120 -1.89 -11.61 3.71
CA THR A 120 -0.95 -10.50 3.91
C THR A 120 -0.01 -10.45 2.71
N VAL A 121 -0.05 -9.35 1.96
CA VAL A 121 0.80 -9.11 0.78
C VAL A 121 1.85 -8.05 1.11
N GLY A 122 3.06 -8.25 0.57
CA GLY A 122 4.16 -7.30 0.69
C GLY A 122 4.15 -6.26 -0.43
N PRO A 123 5.15 -5.36 -0.48
CA PRO A 123 5.25 -4.31 -1.49
C PRO A 123 5.27 -4.81 -2.93
N ALA A 124 5.69 -6.06 -3.15
CA ALA A 124 5.71 -6.73 -4.46
C ALA A 124 4.35 -7.39 -4.84
N GLY A 125 3.30 -7.19 -4.04
CA GLY A 125 1.98 -7.80 -4.25
C GLY A 125 1.90 -9.29 -3.90
N MET A 126 2.92 -9.86 -3.23
CA MET A 126 3.01 -11.30 -2.94
C MET A 126 2.97 -11.60 -1.44
N SER A 127 2.37 -12.73 -1.07
CA SER A 127 2.34 -13.22 0.31
C SER A 127 3.65 -13.84 0.78
N ARG A 128 3.89 -13.81 2.10
CA ARG A 128 5.00 -14.59 2.72
C ARG A 128 4.75 -16.09 2.66
N GLU A 129 3.51 -16.47 2.87
CA GLU A 129 3.07 -17.86 2.84
C GLU A 129 3.26 -18.41 1.43
N ARG A 130 3.87 -19.59 1.35
CA ARG A 130 4.10 -20.32 0.11
C ARG A 130 3.31 -21.62 0.13
N THR A 131 2.90 -22.07 -1.04
CA THR A 131 2.42 -23.43 -1.29
C THR A 131 3.61 -24.40 -1.23
N SER A 132 3.33 -25.70 -1.12
CA SER A 132 4.35 -26.76 -1.15
C SER A 132 5.24 -26.70 -2.40
N ASP A 133 4.75 -26.12 -3.50
CA ASP A 133 5.47 -25.94 -4.76
C ASP A 133 6.30 -24.64 -4.82
N GLY A 134 6.42 -23.92 -3.71
CA GLY A 134 7.24 -22.71 -3.59
C GLY A 134 6.60 -21.41 -4.08
N HIS A 135 5.41 -21.46 -4.70
CA HIS A 135 4.68 -20.26 -5.13
C HIS A 135 3.98 -19.56 -3.96
N PRO A 136 3.90 -18.22 -3.93
CA PRO A 136 3.10 -17.49 -2.95
C PRO A 136 1.65 -17.97 -2.94
N GLN A 137 1.07 -18.11 -1.76
CA GLN A 137 -0.35 -18.49 -1.62
C GLN A 137 -1.29 -17.40 -2.13
N LEU A 138 -0.91 -16.13 -2.02
CA LEU A 138 -1.63 -14.99 -2.58
C LEU A 138 -0.63 -14.11 -3.34
N ALA A 139 -0.91 -13.87 -4.62
CA ALA A 139 -0.17 -12.94 -5.45
C ALA A 139 -1.17 -12.05 -6.19
N LEU A 140 -0.97 -10.73 -6.12
CA LEU A 140 -1.74 -9.75 -6.85
C LEU A 140 -0.98 -9.31 -8.10
N GLU A 141 -1.70 -9.17 -9.19
CA GLU A 141 -1.21 -8.53 -10.41
C GLU A 141 -1.23 -7.01 -10.15
N MET A 142 -0.09 -6.36 -10.37
CA MET A 142 0.11 -4.91 -10.19
C MET A 142 0.07 -4.19 -11.53
#